data_AF-A0A2H1WGD8-F1
#
_entry.id   AF-A0A2H1WGD8-F1
#
_cell.length_a   1.000
_cell.length_b   1.000
_cell.length_c   1.000
_cell.angle_alpha   90.00
_cell.angle_beta   90.00
_cell.angle_gamma   90.00
#
_symmetry.space_group_name_H-M   'P 1'
#
loop_
_entity.id
_entity.type
_entity.pdbx_description
1 polymer ?
#
loop_
_entity_poly.entity_id
_entity_poly.type
_entity_poly.pdbx_seq_one_letter_code
_entity_poly.pdbx_strand_id
1 'polypeptide(L)'
;MPVIEQTYYLPDEKYPQIKKLFGYDPNFKWVVTLMVLVQIISLPFVVQLSWPLMLVVAYCFGGVINHSLMLAIHEIAHNLAFGHNRPLANKLFGFFANLPIGLPVSISFKKYHLEHHRYQGDEVIDTDLPTLLEAKLFCTTGGKLLWLFLQPLFYSFRPLIVRPKNPTPMELINLVIQLFFDAVIIKLWE
;
A
#
# COMPACT_ATOMS: atom_id res chain seq x y z
N MET A 1 -21.50 -38.83 19.37
CA MET A 1 -20.74 -37.58 19.61
C MET A 1 -21.75 -36.46 19.79
N PRO A 2 -21.76 -35.72 20.92
CA PRO A 2 -22.67 -34.60 21.07
C PRO A 2 -22.21 -33.47 20.14
N VAL A 3 -23.14 -32.92 19.37
CA VAL A 3 -22.93 -31.69 18.60
C VAL A 3 -22.83 -30.56 19.63
N ILE A 4 -21.64 -30.00 19.78
CA ILE A 4 -21.45 -28.80 20.60
C ILE A 4 -22.04 -27.64 19.80
N GLU A 5 -23.26 -27.21 20.12
CA GLU A 5 -23.76 -25.90 19.70
C GLU A 5 -22.98 -24.82 20.45
N GLN A 6 -21.81 -24.45 19.93
CA GLN A 6 -21.24 -23.15 20.24
C GLN A 6 -22.15 -22.10 19.61
N THR A 7 -23.01 -21.50 20.42
CA THR A 7 -23.65 -20.23 20.10
C THR A 7 -22.54 -19.17 20.02
N TYR A 8 -21.96 -19.03 18.84
CA TYR A 8 -21.05 -17.92 18.52
C TYR A 8 -21.90 -16.65 18.49
N TYR A 9 -22.05 -15.97 19.63
CA TYR A 9 -22.50 -14.59 19.63
C TYR A 9 -21.55 -13.79 18.73
N LEU A 10 -22.10 -13.05 17.77
CA LEU A 10 -21.29 -12.09 17.03
C LEU A 10 -20.69 -11.12 18.07
N PRO A 11 -19.39 -10.75 17.98
CA PRO A 11 -18.73 -9.92 18.99
C PRO A 11 -19.51 -8.65 19.36
N ASP A 12 -20.23 -8.09 18.39
CA ASP A 12 -21.02 -6.86 18.53
C ASP A 12 -22.35 -7.05 19.28
N GLU A 13 -22.85 -8.28 19.44
CA GLU A 13 -24.02 -8.57 20.27
C GLU A 13 -23.65 -8.55 21.75
N LYS A 14 -22.47 -9.08 22.07
CA LYS A 14 -21.91 -9.06 23.43
C LYS A 14 -21.37 -7.68 23.80
N TYR A 15 -20.85 -6.94 22.83
CA TYR A 15 -20.23 -5.62 23.02
C TYR A 15 -20.75 -4.60 21.99
N PRO A 16 -21.99 -4.10 22.12
CA PRO A 16 -22.61 -3.20 21.14
C PRO A 16 -21.86 -1.87 20.98
N GLN A 17 -21.02 -1.48 21.95
CA GLN A 17 -20.15 -0.32 21.84
C GLN A 17 -19.13 -0.43 20.69
N ILE A 18 -18.77 -1.65 20.26
CA ILE A 18 -17.84 -1.86 19.15
C ILE A 18 -18.41 -1.28 17.85
N LYS A 19 -19.73 -1.37 17.64
CA LYS A 19 -20.39 -0.77 16.46
C LYS A 19 -20.19 0.74 16.36
N LYS A 20 -19.92 1.44 17.47
CA LYS A 20 -19.62 2.88 17.45
C LYS A 20 -18.25 3.19 16.85
N LEU A 21 -17.36 2.20 16.77
CA LEU A 21 -16.02 2.33 16.19
C LEU A 21 -16.01 2.01 14.68
N PHE A 22 -17.13 1.53 14.12
CA PHE A 22 -17.23 1.25 12.69
C PHE A 22 -17.25 2.56 11.91
N GLY A 23 -16.34 2.66 10.94
CA GLY A 23 -16.20 3.83 10.10
C GLY A 23 -14.74 4.10 9.82
N TYR A 24 -14.46 5.34 9.45
CA TYR A 24 -13.10 5.79 9.20
C TYR A 24 -12.69 6.83 10.23
N ASP A 25 -11.39 6.94 10.50
CA ASP A 25 -10.85 7.96 11.38
C ASP A 25 -10.81 9.34 10.68
N PRO A 26 -11.51 10.37 11.19
CA PRO A 26 -11.46 11.71 10.62
C PRO A 26 -10.07 12.34 10.59
N ASN A 27 -9.15 11.92 11.47
CA ASN A 27 -7.80 12.47 11.56
C ASN A 27 -6.82 11.84 10.55
N PHE A 28 -7.15 10.67 10.01
CA PHE A 28 -6.29 9.91 9.10
C PHE A 28 -5.72 10.77 7.96
N LYS A 29 -6.57 11.54 7.27
CA LYS A 29 -6.13 12.42 6.17
C LYS A 29 -5.09 13.47 6.59
N TRP A 30 -5.14 13.95 7.82
CA TRP A 30 -4.20 14.95 8.32
C TRP A 30 -2.86 14.33 8.65
N VAL A 31 -2.85 13.13 9.24
CA VAL A 31 -1.63 12.35 9.50
C VAL A 31 -0.93 12.02 8.18
N VAL A 32 -1.67 11.53 7.19
CA VAL A 32 -1.12 11.23 5.86
C VAL A 32 -0.59 12.50 5.18
N THR A 33 -1.31 13.61 5.27
CA THR A 33 -0.83 14.89 4.73
C THR A 33 0.48 15.34 5.38
N LEU A 34 0.58 15.23 6.71
CA LEU A 34 1.82 15.53 7.42
C LEU A 34 2.98 14.64 6.94
N MET A 35 2.76 13.34 6.79
CA MET A 35 3.79 12.40 6.30
C MET A 35 4.28 12.76 4.90
N VAL A 36 3.38 13.08 3.97
CA VAL A 36 3.75 13.52 2.61
C VAL A 36 4.56 14.82 2.66
N LEU A 37 4.10 15.81 3.43
CA LEU A 37 4.79 17.08 3.56
C LEU A 37 6.18 16.92 4.20
N VAL A 38 6.33 16.07 5.21
CA VAL A 38 7.63 15.80 5.84
C VAL A 38 8.62 15.22 4.83
N GLN A 39 8.20 14.24 4.02
CA GLN A 39 9.06 13.67 2.97
C GLN A 39 9.50 14.75 1.97
N ILE A 40 8.57 15.57 1.47
CA ILE A 40 8.89 16.65 0.51
C ILE A 40 9.79 17.73 1.12
N ILE A 41 9.48 18.18 2.34
CA ILE A 41 10.25 19.22 3.04
C ILE A 41 11.65 18.72 3.42
N SER A 42 11.86 17.41 3.55
CA SER A 42 13.16 16.82 3.85
C SER A 42 14.16 16.89 2.68
N LEU A 43 13.69 17.03 1.44
CA LEU A 43 14.52 16.96 0.23
C LEU A 43 15.75 17.90 0.22
N PRO A 44 15.63 19.20 0.59
CA PRO A 44 16.77 20.12 0.64
C PRO A 44 17.88 19.69 1.61
N PHE A 45 17.52 18.93 2.65
CA PHE A 45 18.46 18.44 3.65
C PHE A 45 19.11 17.14 3.19
N VAL A 46 18.31 16.22 2.62
CA VAL A 46 18.77 14.90 2.18
C VAL A 46 19.76 15.01 1.03
N VAL A 47 19.57 15.94 0.09
CA VAL A 47 20.48 16.15 -1.06
C VAL A 47 21.90 16.54 -0.64
N GLN A 48 22.08 17.11 0.57
CA GLN A 48 23.38 17.52 1.09
C GLN A 48 24.12 16.41 1.85
N LEU A 49 23.47 15.26 2.08
CA LEU A 49 24.04 14.17 2.86
C LEU A 49 25.07 13.38 2.04
N SER A 50 26.11 12.88 2.71
CA SER A 50 26.96 11.85 2.13
C SER A 50 26.18 10.54 1.93
N TRP A 51 26.56 9.74 0.95
CA TRP A 51 25.89 8.45 0.67
C TRP A 51 25.68 7.56 1.90
N PRO A 52 26.67 7.34 2.80
CA PRO A 52 26.45 6.51 3.99
C PRO A 52 25.39 7.09 4.93
N LEU A 53 25.42 8.41 5.15
CA LEU A 53 24.45 9.08 6.02
C LEU A 53 23.06 9.09 5.39
N MET A 54 22.97 9.30 4.07
CA MET A 54 21.72 9.21 3.33
C MET A 54 21.10 7.82 3.47
N LEU A 55 21.87 6.73 3.38
CA LEU A 55 21.34 5.37 3.57
C LEU A 55 20.78 5.16 4.98
N VAL A 56 21.46 5.66 6.02
CA VAL A 56 20.98 5.57 7.40
C VAL A 56 19.68 6.36 7.58
N VAL A 57 19.61 7.60 7.09
CA VAL A 57 18.40 8.43 7.16
C VAL A 57 17.26 7.80 6.34
N ALA A 58 17.56 7.30 5.14
CA ALA A 58 16.60 6.63 4.29
C ALA A 58 16.03 5.37 4.95
N TYR A 59 16.83 4.60 5.69
CA TYR A 59 16.32 3.41 6.37
C TYR A 59 15.55 3.75 7.65
N CYS A 60 16.15 4.56 8.54
CA CYS A 60 15.62 4.81 9.88
C CYS A 60 14.47 5.82 9.93
N PHE A 61 14.39 6.72 8.95
CA PHE A 61 13.38 7.78 8.93
C PHE A 61 12.53 7.73 7.66
N GLY A 62 13.17 7.83 6.49
CA GLY A 62 12.48 7.84 5.20
C GLY A 62 11.65 6.57 4.99
N GLY A 63 12.23 5.40 5.25
CA GLY A 63 11.64 4.08 5.06
C GLY A 63 10.49 3.81 6.03
N VAL A 64 10.60 4.30 7.27
CA VAL A 64 9.52 4.20 8.27
C VAL A 64 8.29 4.99 7.81
N ILE A 65 8.49 6.24 7.37
CA ILE A 65 7.40 7.06 6.85
C ILE A 65 6.86 6.47 5.54
N ASN A 66 7.74 5.99 4.65
CA ASN A 66 7.32 5.38 3.38
C ASN A 66 6.48 4.12 3.59
N HIS A 67 6.86 3.27 4.56
CA HIS A 67 6.06 2.11 4.94
C HIS A 67 4.68 2.53 5.50
N SER A 68 4.63 3.57 6.34
CA SER A 68 3.38 4.12 6.84
C SER A 68 2.51 4.71 5.72
N LEU A 69 3.11 5.37 4.71
CA LEU A 69 2.39 5.85 3.53
C LEU A 69 1.84 4.71 2.68
N MET A 70 2.56 3.60 2.53
CA MET A 70 2.03 2.41 1.85
C MET A 70 0.82 1.82 2.59
N LEU A 71 0.87 1.76 3.92
CA LEU A 71 -0.30 1.38 4.73
C LEU A 71 -1.44 2.40 4.61
N ALA A 72 -1.13 3.69 4.51
CA ALA A 72 -2.14 4.69 4.26
C ALA A 72 -2.81 4.51 2.88
N ILE A 73 -2.04 4.23 1.83
CA ILE A 73 -2.57 3.90 0.51
C ILE A 73 -3.47 2.66 0.58
N HIS A 74 -3.12 1.67 1.40
CA HIS A 74 -3.98 0.52 1.69
C HIS A 74 -5.33 0.94 2.28
N GLU A 75 -5.36 1.72 3.35
CA GLU A 75 -6.63 2.20 3.94
C GLU A 75 -7.44 3.06 2.96
N ILE A 76 -6.76 3.90 2.16
CA ILE A 76 -7.39 4.71 1.09
C ILE A 76 -8.00 3.81 0.00
N ALA A 77 -7.40 2.66 -0.31
CA ALA A 77 -7.94 1.71 -1.28
C ALA A 77 -9.33 1.21 -0.84
N HIS A 78 -9.55 1.06 0.46
CA HIS A 78 -10.84 0.73 1.08
C HIS A 78 -11.82 1.91 1.18
N ASN A 79 -11.43 3.10 0.71
CA ASN A 79 -12.17 4.36 0.83
C ASN A 79 -12.29 4.89 2.28
N LEU A 80 -11.31 4.59 3.14
CA LEU A 80 -11.33 4.97 4.55
C LEU A 80 -10.61 6.30 4.85
N ALA A 81 -10.34 7.15 3.86
CA ALA A 81 -9.88 8.52 4.13
C ALA A 81 -11.03 9.53 4.26
N PHE A 82 -12.07 9.35 3.41
CA PHE A 82 -13.25 10.24 3.37
C PHE A 82 -14.59 9.50 3.48
N GLY A 83 -14.52 8.19 3.73
CA GLY A 83 -15.64 7.27 3.75
C GLY A 83 -16.06 6.77 2.37
N HIS A 84 -16.85 5.68 2.38
CA HIS A 84 -17.31 4.97 1.18
C HIS A 84 -18.15 5.82 0.21
N ASN A 85 -18.83 6.85 0.73
CA ASN A 85 -19.69 7.73 -0.07
C ASN A 85 -18.90 8.73 -0.94
N ARG A 86 -17.57 8.80 -0.80
CA ARG A 86 -16.72 9.74 -1.56
C ARG A 86 -15.56 9.02 -2.26
N PRO A 87 -15.84 8.08 -3.18
CA PRO A 87 -14.79 7.28 -3.79
C PRO A 87 -13.80 8.11 -4.62
N LEU A 88 -14.24 9.19 -5.26
CA LEU A 88 -13.34 10.08 -6.01
C LEU A 88 -12.38 10.84 -5.09
N ALA A 89 -12.87 11.38 -3.96
CA ALA A 89 -12.01 12.07 -2.99
C ALA A 89 -10.92 11.14 -2.44
N ASN A 90 -11.26 9.88 -2.16
CA ASN A 90 -10.28 8.87 -1.75
C ASN A 90 -9.24 8.60 -2.86
N LYS A 91 -9.66 8.45 -4.13
CA LYS A 91 -8.70 8.25 -5.24
C LYS A 91 -7.74 9.44 -5.41
N LEU A 92 -8.27 10.66 -5.39
CA LEU A 92 -7.44 11.87 -5.51
C LEU A 92 -6.45 12.00 -4.34
N PHE A 93 -6.90 11.69 -3.13
CA PHE A 93 -6.01 11.67 -1.97
C PHE A 93 -5.01 10.51 -2.02
N GLY A 94 -5.38 9.39 -2.63
CA GLY A 94 -4.48 8.29 -2.95
C GLY A 94 -3.34 8.73 -3.86
N PHE A 95 -3.62 9.50 -4.92
CA PHE A 95 -2.57 10.09 -5.77
C PHE A 95 -1.61 10.98 -4.96
N PHE A 96 -2.14 11.79 -4.06
CA PHE A 96 -1.33 12.66 -3.21
C PHE A 96 -0.47 11.88 -2.21
N ALA A 97 -1.04 10.89 -1.53
CA ALA A 97 -0.30 10.00 -0.62
C ALA A 97 0.79 9.18 -1.34
N ASN A 98 0.60 8.95 -2.64
CA ASN A 98 1.52 8.21 -3.50
C ASN A 98 2.77 9.01 -3.89
N LEU A 99 2.73 10.35 -3.89
CA LEU A 99 3.83 11.17 -4.44
C LEU A 99 5.21 10.78 -3.87
N PRO A 100 5.40 10.61 -2.54
CA PRO A 100 6.70 10.25 -1.98
C PRO A 100 7.15 8.80 -2.29
N ILE A 101 6.27 7.93 -2.79
CA ILE A 101 6.60 6.54 -3.11
C ILE A 101 7.51 6.47 -4.37
N GLY A 102 7.37 7.44 -5.29
CA GLY A 102 8.15 7.49 -6.54
C GLY A 102 7.66 6.54 -7.64
N LEU A 103 6.58 5.78 -7.41
CA LEU A 103 6.01 4.83 -8.37
C LEU A 103 4.48 4.89 -8.31
N PRO A 104 3.74 4.81 -9.45
CA PRO A 104 2.30 5.04 -9.49
C PRO A 104 1.48 3.83 -9.00
N VAL A 105 1.52 3.56 -7.69
CA VAL A 105 0.97 2.35 -7.09
C VAL A 105 -0.50 2.47 -6.66
N SER A 106 -1.01 3.66 -6.33
CA SER A 106 -2.27 3.84 -5.60
C SER A 106 -3.49 3.15 -6.24
N ILE A 107 -3.72 3.37 -7.53
CA ILE A 107 -4.90 2.80 -8.22
C ILE A 107 -4.68 1.33 -8.57
N SER A 108 -3.48 1.00 -9.05
CA SER A 108 -3.12 -0.38 -9.40
C SER A 108 -3.22 -1.28 -8.17
N PHE A 109 -2.68 -0.84 -7.04
CA PHE A 109 -2.80 -1.49 -5.75
C PHE A 109 -4.27 -1.72 -5.40
N LYS A 110 -5.10 -0.68 -5.38
CA LYS A 110 -6.54 -0.81 -5.08
C LYS A 110 -7.23 -1.84 -5.98
N LYS A 111 -6.90 -1.88 -7.27
CA LYS A 111 -7.50 -2.80 -8.25
C LYS A 111 -7.23 -4.27 -7.93
N TYR A 112 -6.02 -4.62 -7.50
CA TYR A 112 -5.66 -5.99 -7.13
C TYR A 112 -6.00 -6.31 -5.67
N HIS A 113 -5.76 -5.37 -4.78
CA HIS A 113 -5.97 -5.51 -3.33
C HIS A 113 -7.42 -5.80 -2.93
N LEU A 114 -8.39 -5.16 -3.60
CA LEU A 114 -9.81 -5.45 -3.33
C LEU A 114 -10.21 -6.87 -3.77
N GLU A 115 -9.55 -7.42 -4.79
CA GLU A 115 -9.75 -8.83 -5.17
C GLU A 115 -9.10 -9.77 -4.15
N HIS A 116 -7.89 -9.45 -3.69
CA HIS A 116 -7.23 -10.19 -2.60
C HIS A 116 -8.16 -10.30 -1.38
N HIS A 117 -8.72 -9.20 -0.89
CA HIS A 117 -9.65 -9.25 0.25
C HIS A 117 -10.95 -10.02 -0.02
N ARG A 118 -11.45 -9.95 -1.27
CA ARG A 118 -12.71 -10.61 -1.63
C ARG A 118 -12.55 -12.12 -1.86
N TYR A 119 -11.39 -12.54 -2.35
CA TYR A 119 -11.08 -13.91 -2.76
C TYR A 119 -9.80 -14.41 -2.08
N GLN A 120 -9.62 -14.04 -0.81
CA GLN A 120 -8.38 -14.30 -0.09
C GLN A 120 -8.07 -15.80 -0.05
N GLY A 121 -6.87 -16.17 -0.49
CA GLY A 121 -6.45 -17.58 -0.58
C GLY A 121 -6.88 -18.32 -1.85
N ASP A 122 -7.56 -17.66 -2.79
CA ASP A 122 -7.86 -18.24 -4.11
C ASP A 122 -6.60 -18.25 -4.99
N GLU A 123 -6.16 -19.43 -5.44
CA GLU A 123 -4.90 -19.62 -6.16
C GLU A 123 -4.82 -18.89 -7.52
N VAL A 124 -5.93 -18.42 -8.07
CA VAL A 124 -6.01 -17.78 -9.41
C VAL A 124 -6.33 -16.29 -9.32
N ILE A 125 -7.19 -15.90 -8.38
CA ILE A 125 -7.65 -14.51 -8.24
C ILE A 125 -6.75 -13.73 -7.28
N ASP A 126 -6.31 -14.36 -6.19
CA ASP A 126 -5.47 -13.73 -5.18
C ASP A 126 -4.01 -13.67 -5.66
N THR A 127 -3.63 -12.51 -6.20
CA THR A 127 -2.27 -12.28 -6.70
C THR A 127 -1.22 -12.11 -5.60
N ASP A 128 -1.62 -12.04 -4.33
CA ASP A 128 -0.70 -11.88 -3.21
C ASP A 128 -0.08 -13.22 -2.79
N LEU A 129 -0.69 -14.34 -3.22
CA LEU A 129 -0.13 -15.68 -3.04
C LEU A 129 1.14 -15.87 -3.90
N PRO A 130 2.20 -16.50 -3.35
CA PRO A 130 3.34 -16.92 -4.15
C PRO A 130 2.90 -17.94 -5.19
N THR A 131 3.47 -17.85 -6.39
CA THR A 131 3.30 -18.90 -7.40
C THR A 131 3.92 -20.21 -6.93
N LEU A 132 3.49 -21.34 -7.51
CA LEU A 132 4.09 -22.65 -7.23
C LEU A 132 5.60 -22.68 -7.53
N LEU A 133 6.05 -21.92 -8.53
CA LEU A 133 7.47 -21.78 -8.85
C LEU A 133 8.22 -21.07 -7.72
N GLU A 134 7.73 -19.93 -7.25
CA GLU A 134 8.31 -19.21 -6.11
C GLU A 134 8.34 -20.10 -4.86
N ALA A 135 7.25 -20.80 -4.56
CA ALA A 135 7.18 -21.70 -3.42
C ALA A 135 8.21 -22.83 -3.49
N LYS A 136 8.52 -23.34 -4.69
CA LYS A 136 9.54 -24.38 -4.90
C LYS A 136 10.96 -23.81 -4.86
N LEU A 137 11.20 -22.63 -5.44
CA LEU A 137 12.52 -21.99 -5.48
C LEU A 137 12.95 -21.48 -4.10
N PHE A 138 12.02 -20.94 -3.32
CA PHE A 138 12.29 -20.30 -2.03
C PHE A 138 11.80 -21.14 -0.84
N CYS A 139 12.11 -22.44 -0.86
CA CYS A 139 11.65 -23.39 0.16
C CYS A 139 12.61 -23.58 1.34
N THR A 140 13.86 -23.12 1.25
CA THR A 140 14.87 -23.18 2.32
C THR A 140 14.89 -21.90 3.16
N THR A 141 15.51 -21.90 4.35
CA THR A 141 15.62 -20.70 5.18
C THR A 141 16.32 -19.54 4.45
N GLY A 142 17.44 -19.81 3.78
CA GLY A 142 18.15 -18.82 2.97
C GLY A 142 17.33 -18.37 1.75
N GLY A 143 16.60 -19.29 1.11
CA GLY A 143 15.68 -18.96 0.02
C GLY A 143 14.55 -18.03 0.47
N LYS A 144 13.91 -18.33 1.60
CA LYS A 144 12.86 -17.47 2.18
C LYS A 144 13.39 -16.08 2.53
N LEU A 145 14.61 -16.00 3.07
CA LEU A 145 15.25 -14.71 3.36
C LEU A 145 15.47 -13.90 2.07
N LEU A 146 15.99 -14.53 1.01
CA LEU A 146 16.14 -13.88 -0.29
C LEU A 146 14.78 -13.46 -0.87
N TRP A 147 13.75 -14.29 -0.72
CA TRP A 147 12.39 -13.98 -1.16
C TRP A 147 11.82 -12.75 -0.46
N LEU A 148 12.10 -12.57 0.83
CA LEU A 148 11.71 -11.36 1.57
C LEU A 148 12.37 -10.09 1.01
N PHE A 149 13.65 -10.15 0.64
CA PHE A 149 14.33 -9.01 -0.01
C PHE A 149 13.75 -8.71 -1.41
N LEU A 150 13.28 -9.72 -2.12
CA LEU A 150 12.69 -9.58 -3.45
C LEU A 150 11.19 -9.22 -3.42
N GLN A 151 10.57 -9.15 -2.24
CA GLN A 151 9.13 -8.86 -2.09
C GLN A 151 8.65 -7.62 -2.84
N PRO A 152 9.35 -6.46 -2.79
CA PRO A 152 8.91 -5.29 -3.55
C PRO A 152 8.79 -5.56 -5.05
N LEU A 153 9.66 -6.41 -5.61
CA LEU A 153 9.59 -6.82 -7.02
C LEU A 153 8.44 -7.79 -7.26
N PHE A 154 8.30 -8.83 -6.44
CA PHE A 154 7.21 -9.81 -6.60
C PHE A 154 5.84 -9.15 -6.45
N TYR A 155 5.64 -8.32 -5.43
CA TYR A 155 4.39 -7.63 -5.20
C TYR A 155 4.02 -6.69 -6.36
N SER A 156 5.02 -6.06 -6.99
CA SER A 156 4.80 -5.14 -8.11
C SER A 156 4.54 -5.87 -9.44
N PHE A 157 5.28 -6.93 -9.73
CA PHE A 157 5.26 -7.58 -11.06
C PHE A 157 4.41 -8.85 -11.13
N ARG A 158 4.30 -9.63 -10.04
CA ARG A 158 3.53 -10.89 -10.03
C ARG A 158 2.09 -10.68 -10.50
N PRO A 159 1.34 -9.65 -10.05
CA PRO A 159 -0.03 -9.45 -10.51
C PRO A 159 -0.12 -9.21 -12.03
N LEU A 160 0.89 -8.58 -12.63
CA LEU A 160 0.95 -8.29 -14.07
C LEU A 160 1.24 -9.54 -14.92
N ILE A 161 1.89 -10.55 -14.32
CA ILE A 161 2.25 -11.80 -15.00
C ILE A 161 1.15 -12.86 -14.80
N VAL A 162 0.69 -13.03 -13.55
CA VAL A 162 -0.26 -14.09 -13.17
C VAL A 162 -1.68 -13.73 -13.56
N ARG A 163 -2.08 -12.47 -13.38
CA ARG A 163 -3.43 -11.99 -13.64
C ARG A 163 -3.41 -10.61 -14.30
N PRO A 164 -2.85 -10.49 -15.52
CA PRO A 164 -2.81 -9.23 -16.23
C PRO A 164 -4.23 -8.66 -16.39
N LYS A 165 -4.38 -7.39 -16.04
CA LYS A 165 -5.62 -6.64 -16.24
C LYS A 165 -5.34 -5.46 -17.14
N ASN A 166 -6.32 -5.12 -17.97
CA ASN A 166 -6.22 -3.92 -18.80
C ASN A 166 -6.01 -2.67 -17.92
N PRO A 167 -5.11 -1.75 -18.32
CA PRO A 167 -4.96 -0.47 -17.64
C PRO A 167 -6.26 0.32 -17.70
N THR A 168 -6.61 0.96 -16.58
CA THR A 168 -7.77 1.85 -16.48
C THR A 168 -7.36 3.30 -16.69
N PRO A 169 -8.27 4.20 -17.11
CA PRO A 169 -7.96 5.63 -17.23
C PRO A 169 -7.41 6.26 -15.95
N MET A 170 -7.86 5.77 -14.78
CA MET A 170 -7.36 6.25 -13.48
C MET A 170 -5.92 5.82 -13.19
N GLU A 171 -5.48 4.65 -13.68
CA GLU A 171 -4.07 4.24 -13.59
C GLU A 171 -3.19 5.10 -14.50
N LEU A 172 -3.66 5.46 -15.71
CA LEU A 172 -2.96 6.42 -16.56
C LEU A 172 -2.84 7.80 -15.89
N ILE A 173 -3.91 8.29 -15.25
CA ILE A 173 -3.86 9.55 -14.51
C ILE A 173 -2.84 9.46 -13.36
N ASN A 174 -2.83 8.36 -12.60
CA ASN A 174 -1.85 8.14 -11.53
C ASN A 174 -0.41 8.19 -12.08
N LEU A 175 -0.18 7.51 -13.20
CA LEU A 175 1.12 7.44 -13.88
C LEU A 175 1.58 8.83 -14.30
N VAL A 176 0.73 9.61 -14.97
CA VAL A 176 1.06 10.96 -15.42
C VAL A 176 1.38 11.87 -14.24
N ILE A 177 0.58 11.84 -13.17
CA ILE A 177 0.83 12.64 -11.97
C ILE A 177 2.16 12.26 -11.33
N GLN A 178 2.45 10.96 -11.19
CA GLN A 178 3.68 10.50 -10.57
C GLN A 178 4.90 10.89 -11.40
N LEU A 179 4.90 10.60 -12.71
CA LEU A 179 6.01 10.96 -13.60
C LEU A 179 6.25 12.47 -13.66
N PHE A 180 5.17 13.26 -13.66
CA PHE A 180 5.28 14.72 -13.61
C PHE A 180 5.93 15.16 -12.29
N PHE A 181 5.48 14.63 -11.15
CA PHE A 181 6.06 14.96 -9.85
C PHE A 181 7.53 14.56 -9.77
N ASP A 182 7.88 13.34 -10.18
CA ASP A 182 9.26 12.85 -10.19
C ASP A 182 10.16 13.73 -11.06
N ALA A 183 9.68 14.11 -12.25
CA ALA A 183 10.41 15.01 -13.15
C ALA A 183 10.63 16.40 -12.53
N VAL A 184 9.64 16.94 -11.82
CA VAL A 184 9.77 18.21 -11.08
C VAL A 184 10.81 18.07 -9.96
N ILE A 185 10.78 16.98 -9.18
CA ILE A 185 11.76 16.73 -8.11
C ILE A 185 13.17 16.62 -8.70
N ILE A 186 13.37 15.80 -9.73
CA ILE A 186 14.67 15.69 -10.40
C ILE A 186 15.12 17.06 -10.90
N LYS A 187 14.24 17.83 -11.55
CA LYS A 187 14.64 19.12 -12.11
C LYS A 187 15.01 20.18 -11.06
N LEU A 188 14.38 20.14 -9.88
CA LEU A 188 14.66 21.06 -8.79
C LEU A 188 15.93 20.71 -8.00
N TRP A 189 16.36 19.45 -8.05
CA TRP A 189 17.44 18.91 -7.23
C TRP A 189 18.57 18.23 -8.03
N GLU A 190 18.58 18.42 -9.35
CA GLU A 190 19.70 18.11 -10.28
C GLU A 190 20.91 19.01 -10.03
#